data_AF-G5Q4P0-F1
#
_entry.id   AF-G5Q4P0-F1
#
_cell.length_a   1.000
_cell.length_b   1.000
_cell.length_c   1.000
_cell.angle_alpha   90.00
_cell.angle_beta   90.00
_cell.angle_gamma   90.00
#
_symmetry.space_group_name_H-M   'P 1'
#
loop_
_entity.id
_entity.type
_entity.pdbx_description
1 polymer ?
#
loop_
_entity_poly.entity_id
_entity_poly.type
_entity_poly.pdbx_seq_one_letter_code
_entity_poly.pdbx_strand_id
1 'polypeptide(L)'
;MDTLTPDRCEIRGENFHWQGDALVIGIGNGRQAGGGQQLCPTALINDGLLQLRIFTGEELLPALFSTLTQSDDNPNIIDGASAWFDIHAGLYPAQ
;
A
#
# COMPACT_ATOMS: atom_id res chain seq x y z
N MET A 1 -9.36 20.81 -8.18
CA MET A 1 -9.18 19.88 -7.06
C MET A 1 -8.29 18.78 -7.60
N ASP A 2 -7.08 18.64 -7.05
CA ASP A 2 -6.19 17.57 -7.48
C ASP A 2 -6.75 16.25 -6.95
N THR A 3 -7.41 15.51 -7.82
CA THR A 3 -7.92 14.18 -7.51
C THR A 3 -6.77 13.20 -7.64
N LEU A 4 -6.55 12.38 -6.61
CA LEU A 4 -5.67 11.22 -6.75
C LEU A 4 -6.25 10.30 -7.81
N THR A 5 -5.41 9.87 -8.75
CA THR A 5 -5.78 8.92 -9.81
C THR A 5 -4.86 7.72 -9.70
N PRO A 6 -5.37 6.49 -9.91
CA PRO A 6 -4.54 5.30 -9.85
C PRO A 6 -3.59 5.26 -11.06
N ASP A 7 -2.39 4.72 -10.84
CA ASP A 7 -1.40 4.51 -11.91
C ASP A 7 -0.72 3.14 -11.74
N ARG A 8 -0.20 2.59 -12.85
CA ARG A 8 0.36 1.25 -12.89
C ARG A 8 1.75 1.21 -12.25
N CYS A 9 1.95 0.26 -11.35
CA CYS A 9 3.26 -0.04 -10.79
C CYS A 9 3.48 -1.55 -10.55
N GLU A 10 4.74 -1.92 -10.38
CA GLU A 10 5.18 -3.25 -9.94
C GLU A 10 5.87 -3.09 -8.58
N ILE A 11 5.49 -3.95 -7.62
CA ILE A 11 6.04 -3.97 -6.27
C ILE A 11 6.58 -5.37 -5.96
N ARG A 12 7.82 -5.43 -5.47
CA ARG A 12 8.52 -6.68 -5.13
C ARG A 12 9.05 -6.65 -3.70
N GLY A 13 9.06 -7.81 -3.04
CA GLY A 13 9.69 -8.08 -1.74
C GLY A 13 10.05 -9.56 -1.61
N GLU A 14 10.55 -10.00 -0.45
CA GLU A 14 11.14 -11.34 -0.25
C GLU A 14 10.22 -12.50 -0.66
N ASN A 15 8.93 -12.40 -0.33
CA ASN A 15 7.90 -13.36 -0.74
C ASN A 15 6.66 -12.63 -1.26
N PHE A 16 6.87 -11.47 -1.87
CA PHE A 16 5.81 -10.58 -2.32
C PHE A 16 6.07 -10.13 -3.76
N HIS A 17 5.08 -10.30 -4.62
CA HIS A 17 5.08 -9.74 -5.96
C HIS A 17 3.67 -9.33 -6.32
N TRP A 18 3.50 -8.06 -6.66
CA TRP A 18 2.24 -7.51 -7.10
C TRP A 18 2.47 -6.54 -8.27
N GLN A 19 1.56 -6.54 -9.25
CA GLN A 19 1.57 -5.59 -10.34
C GLN A 19 0.13 -5.21 -10.69
N GLY A 20 -0.15 -3.92 -10.81
CA GLY A 20 -1.48 -3.41 -11.12
C GLY A 20 -1.55 -1.90 -10.96
N ASP A 21 -2.77 -1.36 -11.01
CA ASP A 21 -3.02 0.06 -10.79
C ASP A 21 -3.20 0.34 -9.29
N ALA A 22 -2.32 1.14 -8.73
CA ALA A 22 -2.34 1.53 -7.32
C ALA A 22 -2.81 2.97 -7.18
N LEU A 23 -3.76 3.20 -6.29
CA LEU A 23 -4.20 4.55 -5.93
C LEU A 23 -3.34 5.13 -4.80
N VAL A 24 -3.08 4.32 -3.77
CA VAL A 24 -2.23 4.67 -2.63
C VAL A 24 -1.38 3.47 -2.23
N ILE A 25 -0.12 3.74 -1.88
CA ILE A 25 0.81 2.76 -1.33
C ILE A 25 1.26 3.26 0.03
N GLY A 26 0.99 2.47 1.09
CA GLY A 26 1.54 2.67 2.42
C GLY A 26 2.68 1.70 2.67
N ILE A 27 3.88 2.21 2.98
CA ILE A 27 5.00 1.42 3.49
C ILE A 27 5.38 1.94 4.88
N GLY A 28 5.21 1.09 5.89
CA GLY A 28 5.29 1.48 7.29
C GLY A 28 6.23 0.59 8.10
N ASN A 29 7.21 1.22 8.75
CA ASN A 29 7.83 0.69 9.97
C ASN A 29 6.92 0.94 11.19
N GLY A 30 6.21 2.07 11.19
CA GLY A 30 5.17 2.41 12.16
C GLY A 30 3.76 2.20 11.60
N ARG A 31 2.74 2.35 12.45
CA ARG A 31 1.36 1.98 12.12
C ARG A 31 0.54 3.05 11.43
N GLN A 32 0.86 4.33 11.66
CA GLN A 32 -0.03 5.44 11.32
C GLN A 32 0.65 6.64 10.67
N ALA A 33 -0.09 7.38 9.85
CA ALA A 33 0.30 8.66 9.28
C ALA A 33 -0.91 9.60 9.14
N GLY A 34 -0.70 10.85 8.69
CA GLY A 34 -1.80 11.74 8.28
C GLY A 34 -2.83 12.06 9.38
N GLY A 35 -2.39 12.29 10.62
CA GLY A 35 -3.31 12.65 11.71
C GLY A 35 -4.06 11.48 12.35
N GLY A 36 -3.45 10.30 12.39
CA GLY A 36 -3.96 9.12 13.12
C GLY A 36 -4.49 7.99 12.23
N GLN A 37 -4.31 8.09 10.91
CA GLN A 37 -4.78 7.08 9.96
C GLN A 37 -3.90 5.81 10.06
N GLN A 38 -4.49 4.64 10.37
CA GLN A 38 -3.77 3.35 10.52
C GLN A 38 -3.42 2.67 9.18
N LEU A 39 -2.45 3.21 8.44
CA LEU A 39 -2.04 2.65 7.16
C LEU A 39 -1.48 1.22 7.27
N CYS A 40 -0.75 0.91 8.34
CA CYS A 40 -0.09 -0.38 8.54
C CYS A 40 -0.37 -0.90 9.97
N PRO A 41 -1.60 -1.32 10.29
CA PRO A 41 -2.05 -1.56 11.67
C PRO A 41 -1.26 -2.67 12.38
N THR A 42 -0.67 -3.59 11.62
CA THR A 42 0.12 -4.72 12.12
C THR A 42 1.61 -4.41 12.29
N ALA A 43 2.09 -3.21 11.90
CA ALA A 43 3.52 -2.89 11.92
C ALA A 43 4.12 -2.92 13.32
N LEU A 44 5.34 -3.47 13.42
CA LEU A 44 6.17 -3.50 14.61
C LEU A 44 7.52 -2.89 14.27
N ILE A 45 7.98 -1.93 15.07
CA ILE A 45 9.20 -1.17 14.78
C ILE A 45 10.51 -1.96 15.03
N ASN A 46 10.39 -3.22 15.45
CA ASN A 46 11.48 -4.03 16.01
C ASN A 46 11.44 -5.50 15.55
N ASP A 47 10.70 -5.82 14.49
CA ASP A 47 10.66 -7.16 13.89
C ASP A 47 11.61 -7.31 12.68
N GLY A 48 12.20 -6.21 12.21
CA GLY A 48 13.08 -6.18 11.05
C GLY A 48 12.34 -6.17 9.71
N LEU A 49 11.03 -5.91 9.71
CA LEU A 49 10.19 -5.90 8.52
C LEU A 49 9.55 -4.53 8.29
N LEU A 50 9.24 -4.25 7.03
CA LEU A 50 8.31 -3.19 6.63
C LEU A 50 6.96 -3.83 6.33
N GLN A 51 5.89 -3.15 6.73
CA GLN A 51 4.54 -3.49 6.30
C GLN A 51 4.19 -2.69 5.05
N LEU A 52 3.61 -3.35 4.06
CA LEU A 52 3.08 -2.80 2.83
C LEU A 52 1.56 -2.91 2.86
N ARG A 53 0.88 -1.83 2.47
CA ARG A 53 -0.55 -1.82 2.17
C ARG A 53 -0.79 -1.08 0.85
N ILE A 54 -1.36 -1.78 -0.11
CA ILE A 54 -1.73 -1.23 -1.43
C ILE A 54 -3.24 -1.04 -1.46
N PHE A 55 -3.67 0.16 -1.82
CA PHE A 55 -5.07 0.47 -2.05
C PHE A 55 -5.31 0.58 -3.55
N THR A 56 -6.18 -0.29 -4.08
CA THR A 56 -6.59 -0.29 -5.48
C THR A 56 -7.97 0.33 -5.65
N GLY A 57 -8.32 0.69 -6.89
CA GLY A 57 -9.61 1.30 -7.23
C GLY A 57 -9.48 2.74 -7.72
N GLU A 58 -10.59 3.30 -8.22
CA GLU A 58 -10.60 4.58 -8.94
C GLU A 58 -10.71 5.81 -8.04
N GLU A 59 -11.27 5.68 -6.83
CA GLU A 59 -11.48 6.80 -5.93
C GLU A 59 -10.99 6.49 -4.51
N LEU A 60 -10.44 7.53 -3.88
CA LEU A 60 -10.12 7.50 -2.46
C LEU A 60 -11.44 7.57 -1.68
N LEU A 61 -12.14 6.45 -1.57
CA LEU A 61 -13.45 6.41 -0.93
C LEU A 61 -13.35 6.91 0.52
N PRO A 62 -14.43 7.49 1.08
CA PRO A 62 -14.58 7.65 2.54
C PRO A 62 -14.33 6.32 3.28
N ALA A 63 -14.52 5.18 2.61
CA ALA A 63 -14.19 3.84 3.10
C ALA A 63 -12.69 3.62 3.42
N LEU A 64 -11.77 4.43 2.88
CA LEU A 64 -10.37 4.44 3.33
C LEU A 64 -10.20 5.02 4.72
N PHE A 65 -11.14 5.85 5.21
CA PHE A 65 -11.17 6.24 6.63
C PHE A 65 -11.65 5.11 7.53
N SER A 66 -12.52 4.21 7.07
CA SER A 66 -13.03 3.09 7.87
C SER A 66 -12.19 1.81 7.75
N THR A 67 -11.51 1.54 6.64
CA THR A 67 -10.65 0.34 6.46
C THR A 67 -9.33 0.39 7.23
N LEU A 68 -8.99 1.53 7.82
CA LEU A 68 -7.97 1.64 8.86
C LEU A 68 -8.37 0.86 10.14
N THR A 69 -9.59 0.32 10.20
CA THR A 69 -10.06 -0.49 11.34
C THR A 69 -10.48 -1.93 11.00
N GLN A 70 -10.72 -2.30 9.73
CA GLN A 70 -11.08 -3.67 9.33
C GLN A 70 -10.46 -4.02 7.96
N SER A 71 -9.40 -4.83 7.94
CA SER A 71 -8.58 -5.14 6.75
C SER A 71 -8.94 -6.45 6.06
N ASP A 72 -9.40 -7.45 6.82
CA ASP A 72 -9.24 -8.85 6.40
C ASP A 72 -10.14 -9.30 5.23
N ASP A 73 -11.21 -8.55 4.91
CA ASP A 73 -12.20 -8.94 3.89
C ASP A 73 -12.30 -7.98 2.69
N ASN A 74 -11.44 -6.96 2.57
CA ASN A 74 -11.54 -6.00 1.46
C ASN A 74 -10.67 -6.40 0.26
N PRO A 75 -11.25 -6.76 -0.91
CA PRO A 75 -10.49 -7.17 -2.08
C PRO A 75 -9.67 -6.02 -2.72
N ASN A 76 -9.94 -4.76 -2.36
CA ASN A 76 -9.19 -3.60 -2.85
C ASN A 76 -7.99 -3.23 -1.95
N ILE A 77 -7.69 -4.06 -0.95
CA ILE A 77 -6.54 -3.89 -0.07
C ILE A 77 -5.64 -5.10 -0.22
N ILE A 78 -4.40 -4.87 -0.61
CA ILE A 78 -3.36 -5.90 -0.63
C ILE A 78 -2.35 -5.57 0.47
N ASP A 79 -2.17 -6.50 1.39
CA ASP A 79 -1.17 -6.41 2.45
C ASP A 79 0.05 -7.29 2.14
N GLY A 80 1.22 -6.85 2.58
CA GLY A 80 2.48 -7.59 2.47
C GLY A 80 3.46 -7.22 3.58
N ALA A 81 4.40 -8.11 3.88
CA ALA A 81 5.49 -7.84 4.81
C ALA A 81 6.81 -8.34 4.23
N SER A 82 7.85 -7.52 4.32
CA SER A 82 9.17 -7.83 3.76
C SER A 82 10.24 -6.95 4.41
N ALA A 83 11.48 -7.43 4.52
CA ALA A 83 12.61 -6.60 4.97
C ALA A 83 12.93 -5.44 4.00
N TRP A 84 12.52 -5.57 2.73
CA TRP A 84 12.71 -4.57 1.68
C TRP A 84 11.54 -4.57 0.69
N PHE A 85 11.30 -3.44 0.03
CA PHE A 85 10.40 -3.37 -1.13
C PHE A 85 11.04 -2.57 -2.26
N ASP A 86 10.98 -3.11 -3.48
CA ASP A 86 11.26 -2.37 -4.71
C ASP A 86 9.95 -1.94 -5.36
N ILE A 87 9.82 -0.65 -5.71
CA ILE A 87 8.65 -0.08 -6.40
C ILE A 87 9.09 0.50 -7.74
N HIS A 88 8.47 0.03 -8.82
CA HIS A 88 8.67 0.56 -10.17
C HIS A 88 7.35 1.12 -10.69
N ALA A 89 7.31 2.43 -10.95
CA ALA A 89 6.14 3.13 -11.49
C ALA A 89 6.50 3.91 -12.76
N GLY A 90 5.58 3.96 -13.72
CA GLY A 90 5.76 4.64 -15.01
C GLY A 90 5.88 3.68 -16.21
N LEU A 91 5.82 4.25 -17.42
CA LEU A 91 6.00 3.53 -18.67
C LEU A 91 7.38 2.84 -18.66
N TYR A 92 7.39 1.53 -18.89
CA TYR A 92 8.58 0.68 -19.06
C TYR A 92 9.77 1.45 -19.66
N PRO A 93 11.03 1.22 -19.22
CA PRO A 93 12.13 1.48 -20.13
C PRO A 93 11.86 0.68 -21.39
N ALA A 94 11.84 1.36 -22.54
CA ALA A 94 11.96 0.67 -23.82
C ALA A 94 13.14 -0.30 -23.72
N GLN A 95 12.93 -1.50 -24.25
CA GLN A 95 13.89 -2.60 -24.32
C GLN A 95 15.31 -2.15 -24.66
#